data_AF-A0A2E6N523-F1
#
_entry.id   AF-A0A2E6N523-F1
#
_cell.length_a   1.000
_cell.length_b   1.000
_cell.length_c   1.000
_cell.angle_alpha   90.00
_cell.angle_beta   90.00
_cell.angle_gamma   90.00
#
_symmetry.space_group_name_H-M   'P 1'
#
loop_
_entity.id
_entity.type
_entity.pdbx_description
1 polymer ?
#
loop_
_entity_poly.entity_id
_entity_poly.type
_entity_poly.pdbx_seq_one_letter_code
_entity_poly.pdbx_strand_id
1 'polypeptide(L)'
;MQISKMIVVKFKRFQALLLSVLLACFITSCDNGEGALDLNGQDNHTELLTNQVNNVIIPSISNYQDATETLYLSANNFCNSINDSNLNSFRDAYHNTYKSFQSAALHNYYANVNYDLVNTTNLFPIDTLLLKNIIISSTYNFSSESQKRANGFPAIDYLIYSSQNSISTFVSDEKKCSYLLKLTESIKNKATQLDEMWSGSLKENFVSNDGVEIGSSIHVQLNSALSYYEDHIRENKVGLPIGRVGPLDSPIEPDPTKIEAYYQSKYNGNDLFALSLVKESIQEMEDLYLGGNTSRDDLINSGYDRLLISRGHTEVDSDIKSQFDLIYTKIDERTSITGSTDLYDAIQGLITILKSDMFPLLNIQDADGKNDGD
;
A
#
# COMPACT_ATOMS: atom_id res chain seq x y z
N MET A 1 78.07 -9.75 -46.60
CA MET A 1 77.68 -9.15 -45.30
C MET A 1 76.69 -7.98 -45.49
N GLN A 2 75.59 -8.18 -46.22
CA GLN A 2 74.52 -7.18 -46.39
C GLN A 2 73.10 -7.79 -46.39
N ILE A 3 72.98 -9.11 -46.50
CA ILE A 3 71.68 -9.81 -46.61
C ILE A 3 71.11 -10.14 -45.21
N SER A 4 71.94 -10.45 -44.21
CA SER A 4 71.47 -10.76 -42.84
C SER A 4 70.93 -9.56 -42.05
N LYS A 5 71.34 -8.32 -42.36
CA LYS A 5 70.79 -7.11 -41.70
C LYS A 5 69.39 -6.74 -42.20
N MET A 6 69.01 -7.16 -43.40
CA MET A 6 67.72 -6.80 -44.01
C MET A 6 66.55 -7.66 -43.52
N ILE A 7 66.83 -8.88 -43.04
CA ILE A 7 65.82 -9.83 -42.52
C ILE A 7 65.42 -9.45 -41.08
N VAL A 8 66.38 -9.02 -40.24
CA VAL A 8 66.12 -8.64 -38.83
C VAL A 8 65.32 -7.34 -38.70
N VAL A 9 65.48 -6.39 -39.64
CA VAL A 9 64.72 -5.12 -39.64
C VAL A 9 63.27 -5.31 -40.10
N LYS A 10 63.00 -6.26 -41.01
CA LYS A 10 61.64 -6.58 -41.45
C LYS A 10 60.83 -7.33 -40.38
N PHE A 11 61.46 -8.19 -39.56
CA PHE A 11 60.78 -8.91 -38.48
C PHE A 11 60.36 -8.00 -37.32
N LYS A 12 61.17 -6.99 -36.95
CA LYS A 12 60.81 -6.01 -35.91
C LYS A 12 59.73 -5.01 -36.35
N ARG A 13 59.62 -4.71 -37.65
CA ARG A 13 58.54 -3.85 -38.19
C ARG A 13 57.20 -4.58 -38.34
N PHE A 14 57.22 -5.90 -38.46
CA PHE A 14 56.00 -6.73 -38.51
C PHE A 14 55.42 -6.99 -37.09
N GLN A 15 56.26 -7.10 -36.07
CA GLN A 15 55.81 -7.18 -34.67
C GLN A 15 55.32 -5.83 -34.10
N ALA A 16 55.81 -4.70 -34.61
CA ALA A 16 55.29 -3.37 -34.23
C ALA A 16 53.95 -3.02 -34.92
N LEU A 17 53.60 -3.68 -36.03
CA LEU A 17 52.31 -3.51 -36.71
C LEU A 17 51.20 -4.44 -36.19
N LEU A 18 51.56 -5.54 -35.51
CA LEU A 18 50.61 -6.43 -34.84
C LEU A 18 50.27 -6.01 -33.39
N LEU A 19 51.05 -5.10 -32.80
CA LEU A 19 50.77 -4.52 -31.48
C LEU A 19 50.00 -3.19 -31.55
N SER A 20 49.86 -2.58 -32.74
CA SER A 20 49.08 -1.35 -32.95
C SER A 20 47.66 -1.59 -33.48
N VAL A 21 47.28 -2.85 -33.74
CA VAL A 21 45.91 -3.24 -34.15
C VAL A 21 45.12 -3.88 -32.99
N LEU A 22 45.78 -4.16 -31.85
CA LEU A 22 45.12 -4.65 -30.63
C LEU A 22 44.68 -3.53 -29.66
N LEU A 23 44.85 -2.26 -30.01
CA LEU A 23 44.51 -1.10 -29.17
C LEU A 23 43.48 -0.16 -29.81
N ALA A 24 42.72 -0.64 -30.80
CA ALA A 24 41.72 0.15 -31.52
C ALA A 24 40.30 -0.47 -31.51
N CYS A 25 40.00 -1.39 -30.58
CA CYS A 25 38.65 -1.94 -30.40
C CYS A 25 37.96 -1.52 -29.08
N PHE A 26 38.45 -0.49 -28.39
CA PHE A 26 37.71 0.11 -27.26
C PHE A 26 37.05 1.41 -27.68
N ILE A 27 36.10 1.30 -28.60
CA ILE A 27 35.04 2.30 -28.78
C ILE A 27 33.84 1.56 -29.39
N THR A 28 32.94 1.11 -28.53
CA THR A 28 31.52 1.52 -28.44
C THR A 28 30.73 0.44 -27.69
N SER A 29 30.40 0.70 -26.44
CA SER A 29 29.02 0.62 -25.98
C SER A 29 28.92 1.54 -24.77
N CYS A 30 28.64 2.81 -25.04
CA CYS A 30 27.87 3.58 -24.08
C CYS A 30 26.46 3.01 -24.26
N ASP A 31 26.16 1.95 -23.52
CA ASP A 31 24.78 1.60 -23.32
C ASP A 31 24.24 2.75 -22.48
N ASN A 32 23.30 3.50 -23.04
CA ASN A 32 22.45 4.36 -22.24
C ASN A 32 21.52 3.41 -21.48
N GLY A 33 22.09 2.70 -20.50
CA GLY A 33 21.35 1.96 -19.50
C GLY A 33 20.70 3.00 -18.62
N GLU A 34 19.46 3.35 -18.94
CA GLU A 34 18.55 3.92 -17.96
C GLU A 34 18.53 2.96 -16.77
N GLY A 35 19.04 3.42 -15.62
CA GLY A 35 18.84 2.80 -14.33
C GLY A 35 19.32 1.34 -14.19
N ALA A 36 20.60 1.03 -14.37
CA ALA A 36 21.16 -0.14 -13.71
C ALA A 36 21.53 0.24 -12.26
N LEU A 37 20.98 -0.46 -11.26
CA LEU A 37 21.49 -0.36 -9.88
C LEU A 37 22.96 -0.79 -9.92
N ASP A 38 23.89 0.10 -9.53
CA ASP A 38 25.31 -0.24 -9.42
C ASP A 38 25.54 -1.13 -8.19
N LEU A 39 25.21 -2.42 -8.33
CA LEU A 39 25.47 -3.46 -7.33
C LEU A 39 26.86 -4.07 -7.54
N ASN A 40 27.89 -3.25 -7.74
CA ASN A 40 29.29 -3.65 -7.69
C ASN A 40 29.68 -4.06 -6.25
N GLY A 41 29.13 -5.18 -5.75
CA GLY A 41 29.54 -5.84 -4.51
C GLY A 41 29.44 -5.00 -3.23
N GLN A 42 28.65 -3.92 -3.25
CA GLN A 42 28.25 -3.18 -2.04
C GLN A 42 26.73 -3.24 -1.94
N ASP A 43 26.23 -3.79 -0.82
CA ASP A 43 24.82 -3.82 -0.43
C ASP A 43 24.31 -2.40 -0.12
N ASN A 44 24.27 -1.52 -1.13
CA ASN A 44 23.76 -0.16 -0.98
C ASN A 44 22.38 -0.07 -1.63
N HIS A 45 21.33 0.11 -0.83
CA HIS A 45 19.95 0.23 -1.31
C HIS A 45 19.43 1.66 -1.23
N THR A 46 20.32 2.66 -1.11
CA THR A 46 19.94 4.08 -1.03
C THR A 46 19.03 4.50 -2.18
N GLU A 47 19.27 4.01 -3.41
CA GLU A 47 18.42 4.33 -4.57
C GLU A 47 17.00 3.76 -4.41
N LEU A 48 16.88 2.48 -4.03
CA LEU A 48 15.59 1.84 -3.74
C LEU A 48 14.85 2.56 -2.60
N LEU A 49 15.52 2.82 -1.48
CA LEU A 49 14.90 3.46 -0.32
C LEU A 49 14.48 4.91 -0.62
N THR A 50 15.30 5.64 -1.37
CA THR A 50 14.97 7.00 -1.83
C THR A 50 13.75 6.97 -2.76
N ASN A 51 13.69 5.98 -3.65
CA ASN A 51 12.55 5.78 -4.53
C ASN A 51 11.27 5.45 -3.77
N GLN A 52 11.32 4.47 -2.87
CA GLN A 52 10.19 4.07 -2.03
C GLN A 52 9.60 5.27 -1.28
N VAL A 53 10.44 6.13 -0.71
CA VAL A 53 9.95 7.32 -0.02
C VAL A 53 9.34 8.35 -0.96
N ASN A 54 10.03 8.69 -2.05
CA ASN A 54 9.63 9.81 -2.89
C ASN A 54 8.49 9.49 -3.87
N ASN A 55 8.38 8.23 -4.30
CA ASN A 55 7.49 7.81 -5.39
C ASN A 55 6.38 6.87 -4.93
N VAL A 56 6.42 6.36 -3.69
CA VAL A 56 5.36 5.50 -3.13
C VAL A 56 4.82 6.12 -1.84
N ILE A 57 5.63 6.16 -0.77
CA ILE A 57 5.16 6.48 0.58
C ILE A 57 4.63 7.91 0.70
N ILE A 58 5.44 8.92 0.35
CA ILE A 58 5.03 10.33 0.46
C ILE A 58 3.82 10.62 -0.44
N PRO A 59 3.80 10.25 -1.74
CA PRO A 59 2.63 10.46 -2.59
C PRO A 59 1.33 9.89 -2.01
N SER A 60 1.35 8.66 -1.51
CA SER A 60 0.17 8.00 -0.92
C SER A 60 -0.33 8.72 0.33
N ILE A 61 0.59 9.17 1.19
CA ILE A 61 0.26 9.89 2.42
C ILE A 61 -0.24 11.32 2.14
N SER A 62 0.40 12.05 1.23
CA SER A 62 -0.02 13.40 0.85
C SER A 62 -1.38 13.38 0.16
N ASN A 63 -1.64 12.40 -0.72
CA ASN A 63 -2.95 12.23 -1.34
C ASN A 63 -4.05 11.97 -0.30
N TYR A 64 -3.76 11.12 0.69
CA TYR A 64 -4.68 10.90 1.81
C TYR A 64 -4.91 12.19 2.62
N GLN A 65 -3.85 12.95 2.93
CA GLN A 65 -3.97 14.22 3.63
C GLN A 65 -4.87 15.21 2.88
N ASP A 66 -4.66 15.41 1.58
CA ASP A 66 -5.49 16.29 0.74
C ASP A 66 -6.94 15.83 0.69
N ALA A 67 -7.17 14.52 0.57
CA ALA A 67 -8.50 13.96 0.58
C ALA A 67 -9.21 14.17 1.92
N THR A 68 -8.50 14.14 3.06
CA THR A 68 -9.11 14.40 4.39
C THR A 68 -9.47 15.88 4.61
N GLU A 69 -8.73 16.82 4.03
CA GLU A 69 -9.13 18.24 4.03
C GLU A 69 -10.42 18.42 3.21
N THR A 70 -10.50 17.79 2.04
CA THR A 70 -11.72 17.78 1.21
C THR A 70 -12.92 17.16 1.94
N LEU A 71 -12.71 16.07 2.68
CA LEU A 71 -13.73 15.46 3.54
C LEU A 71 -14.24 16.40 4.62
N TYR A 72 -13.33 17.09 5.31
CA TYR A 72 -13.66 18.05 6.35
C TYR A 72 -14.46 19.24 5.80
N LEU A 73 -14.03 19.81 4.67
CA LEU A 73 -14.73 20.93 4.02
C LEU A 73 -16.12 20.55 3.51
N SER A 74 -16.26 19.37 2.89
CA SER A 74 -17.56 18.86 2.44
C SER A 74 -18.50 18.55 3.61
N ALA A 75 -17.98 18.03 4.73
CA ALA A 75 -18.76 17.86 5.97
C ALA A 75 -19.28 19.20 6.50
N ASN A 76 -18.44 20.24 6.52
CA ASN A 76 -18.86 21.61 6.90
C ASN A 76 -19.97 22.13 5.99
N ASN A 77 -19.83 21.99 4.67
CA ASN A 77 -20.84 22.42 3.72
C ASN A 77 -22.17 21.68 3.92
N PHE A 78 -22.13 20.36 4.12
CA PHE A 78 -23.30 19.55 4.41
C PHE A 78 -23.99 19.96 5.72
N CYS A 79 -23.23 20.15 6.80
CA CYS A 79 -23.80 20.51 8.09
C CYS A 79 -24.28 21.96 8.18
N ASN A 80 -23.73 22.88 7.38
CA ASN A 80 -24.23 24.25 7.26
C ASN A 80 -25.52 24.35 6.42
N SER A 81 -25.72 23.41 5.50
CA SER A 81 -26.93 23.33 4.69
C SER A 81 -27.25 21.88 4.34
N ILE A 82 -28.12 21.27 5.15
CA ILE A 82 -28.50 19.87 5.00
C ILE A 82 -29.49 19.74 3.84
N ASN A 83 -28.99 19.25 2.70
CA ASN A 83 -29.78 18.96 1.51
C ASN A 83 -29.10 17.83 0.70
N ASP A 84 -29.81 17.24 -0.26
CA ASP A 84 -29.32 16.10 -1.03
C ASP A 84 -28.06 16.41 -1.84
N SER A 85 -27.94 17.63 -2.40
CA SER A 85 -26.76 18.02 -3.15
C SER A 85 -25.51 18.00 -2.28
N ASN A 86 -25.58 18.59 -1.09
CA ASN A 86 -24.44 18.64 -0.18
C ASN A 86 -24.14 17.26 0.45
N LEU A 87 -25.17 16.44 0.70
CA LEU A 87 -24.97 15.05 1.15
C LEU A 87 -24.23 14.24 0.09
N ASN A 88 -24.58 14.40 -1.19
CA ASN A 88 -23.90 13.69 -2.28
C ASN A 88 -22.44 14.17 -2.42
N SER A 89 -22.18 15.48 -2.37
CA SER A 89 -20.80 15.99 -2.34
C SER A 89 -19.99 15.45 -1.15
N PHE A 90 -20.62 15.30 0.02
CA PHE A 90 -19.98 14.70 1.19
C PHE A 90 -19.71 13.20 1.01
N ARG A 91 -20.63 12.45 0.37
CA ARG A 91 -20.44 11.04 0.02
C ARG A 91 -19.29 10.86 -0.97
N ASP A 92 -19.18 11.72 -1.98
CA ASP A 92 -18.09 11.67 -2.95
C ASP A 92 -16.73 11.92 -2.28
N ALA A 93 -16.66 12.93 -1.40
CA ALA A 93 -15.47 13.17 -0.60
C ALA A 93 -15.15 11.97 0.30
N TYR A 94 -16.15 11.40 1.00
CA TYR A 94 -16.00 10.19 1.81
C TYR A 94 -15.43 9.02 1.00
N HIS A 95 -15.96 8.75 -0.20
CA HIS A 95 -15.45 7.68 -1.05
C HIS A 95 -13.98 7.89 -1.43
N ASN A 96 -13.63 9.10 -1.89
CA ASN A 96 -12.27 9.41 -2.31
C ASN A 96 -11.28 9.33 -1.14
N THR A 97 -11.65 9.89 0.01
CA THR A 97 -10.80 9.82 1.21
C THR A 97 -10.62 8.39 1.69
N TYR A 98 -11.68 7.59 1.70
CA TYR A 98 -11.59 6.22 2.19
C TYR A 98 -10.80 5.30 1.26
N LYS A 99 -10.80 5.59 -0.06
CA LYS A 99 -9.90 4.97 -1.03
C LYS A 99 -8.44 5.37 -0.80
N SER A 100 -8.15 6.68 -0.70
CA SER A 100 -6.77 7.16 -0.43
C SER A 100 -6.21 6.67 0.91
N PHE A 101 -7.09 6.43 1.91
CA PHE A 101 -6.70 5.78 3.16
C PHE A 101 -6.13 4.39 2.95
N GLN A 102 -6.65 3.63 1.97
CA GLN A 102 -6.20 2.25 1.72
C GLN A 102 -4.72 2.21 1.32
N SER A 103 -4.29 3.18 0.50
CA SER A 103 -2.90 3.40 0.15
C SER A 103 -2.06 3.80 1.37
N ALA A 104 -2.45 4.87 2.06
CA ALA A 104 -1.69 5.38 3.21
C ALA A 104 -1.55 4.34 4.35
N ALA A 105 -2.57 3.49 4.55
CA ALA A 105 -2.59 2.50 5.63
C ALA A 105 -1.64 1.32 5.40
N LEU A 106 -1.20 1.05 4.17
CA LEU A 106 -0.17 0.03 3.91
C LEU A 106 1.19 0.45 4.50
N HIS A 107 1.45 1.76 4.55
CA HIS A 107 2.70 2.33 5.08
C HIS A 107 2.69 2.48 6.60
N ASN A 108 2.10 1.51 7.30
CA ASN A 108 1.90 1.52 8.74
C ASN A 108 3.12 0.98 9.52
N TYR A 109 4.25 1.67 9.41
CA TYR A 109 5.49 1.32 10.10
C TYR A 109 6.24 2.55 10.62
N TYR A 110 7.20 2.34 11.52
CA TYR A 110 8.12 3.33 12.14
C TYR A 110 7.51 4.48 12.97
N ALA A 111 6.21 4.78 12.86
CA ALA A 111 5.56 5.86 13.60
C ALA A 111 4.42 5.39 14.48
N ASN A 112 4.37 5.85 15.74
CA ASN A 112 3.21 5.62 16.62
C ASN A 112 1.90 6.14 16.01
N VAL A 113 1.97 7.26 15.27
CA VAL A 113 0.82 7.83 14.53
C VAL A 113 0.37 6.91 13.39
N ASN A 114 1.31 6.23 12.72
CA ASN A 114 1.00 5.18 11.76
C ASN A 114 0.25 4.04 12.43
N TYR A 115 0.79 3.50 13.55
CA TYR A 115 0.16 2.39 14.27
C TYR A 115 -1.24 2.73 14.78
N ASP A 116 -1.46 4.00 15.13
CA ASP A 116 -2.77 4.50 15.52
C ASP A 116 -3.69 4.82 14.33
N LEU A 117 -3.18 5.01 13.12
CA LEU A 117 -3.98 5.41 11.95
C LEU A 117 -5.11 4.41 11.70
N VAL A 118 -4.77 3.12 11.58
CA VAL A 118 -5.75 2.05 11.34
C VAL A 118 -6.69 1.91 12.54
N ASN A 119 -6.12 1.81 13.74
CA ASN A 119 -6.86 1.58 14.98
C ASN A 119 -7.81 2.72 15.37
N THR A 120 -7.57 3.93 14.88
CA THR A 120 -8.38 5.11 15.21
C THR A 120 -9.22 5.62 14.05
N THR A 121 -8.99 5.14 12.82
CA THR A 121 -9.68 5.65 11.63
C THR A 121 -10.48 4.57 10.89
N ASN A 122 -10.16 3.29 11.07
CA ASN A 122 -10.80 2.23 10.30
C ASN A 122 -10.99 0.89 11.03
N LEU A 123 -11.51 0.93 12.26
CA LEU A 123 -11.93 -0.29 12.95
C LEU A 123 -13.38 -0.63 12.64
N PHE A 124 -13.57 -1.60 11.74
CA PHE A 124 -14.87 -2.20 11.45
C PHE A 124 -15.02 -3.59 12.10
N PRO A 125 -16.24 -4.02 12.47
CA PRO A 125 -17.48 -3.25 12.43
C PRO A 125 -17.57 -2.20 13.54
N ILE A 126 -18.42 -1.20 13.30
CA ILE A 126 -18.78 -0.14 14.25
C ILE A 126 -19.68 -0.68 15.37
N ASP A 127 -19.48 -0.22 16.60
CA ASP A 127 -20.41 -0.39 17.71
C ASP A 127 -21.44 0.76 17.68
N THR A 128 -22.61 0.46 17.13
CA THR A 128 -23.71 1.44 16.98
C THR A 128 -24.28 1.94 18.31
N LEU A 129 -24.23 1.12 19.37
CA LEU A 129 -24.73 1.52 20.68
C LEU A 129 -23.77 2.51 21.32
N LEU A 130 -22.47 2.22 21.27
CA LEU A 130 -21.41 3.12 21.71
C LEU A 130 -21.46 4.44 20.92
N LEU A 131 -21.57 4.38 19.59
CA LEU A 131 -21.69 5.56 18.72
C LEU A 131 -22.87 6.44 19.12
N LYS A 132 -24.06 5.84 19.31
CA LYS A 132 -25.25 6.56 19.74
C LYS A 132 -25.03 7.23 21.11
N ASN A 133 -24.42 6.53 22.06
CA ASN A 133 -24.16 7.06 23.39
C ASN A 133 -23.19 8.25 23.35
N ILE A 134 -22.12 8.16 22.56
CA ILE A 134 -21.13 9.23 22.39
C ILE A 134 -21.74 10.46 21.71
N ILE A 135 -22.59 10.28 20.69
CA ILE A 135 -23.33 11.39 20.06
C ILE A 135 -24.24 12.08 21.07
N ILE A 136 -24.98 11.31 21.88
CA ILE A 136 -25.89 11.85 22.91
C ILE A 136 -25.12 12.63 23.98
N SER A 137 -24.00 12.09 24.47
CA SER A 137 -23.19 12.72 25.53
C SER A 137 -22.35 13.88 25.03
N SER A 138 -22.06 13.94 23.72
CA SER A 138 -21.19 14.93 23.10
C SER A 138 -19.77 14.96 23.70
N THR A 139 -19.28 13.80 24.15
CA THR A 139 -17.95 13.62 24.75
C THR A 139 -17.06 12.81 23.81
N TYR A 140 -16.39 13.49 22.88
CA TYR A 140 -15.60 12.86 21.84
C TYR A 140 -14.13 12.75 22.23
N ASN A 141 -13.58 11.53 22.25
CA ASN A 141 -12.16 11.27 22.35
C ASN A 141 -11.76 10.20 21.32
N PHE A 142 -11.46 10.67 20.11
CA PHE A 142 -11.08 9.85 18.95
C PHE A 142 -9.68 9.23 19.04
N SER A 143 -8.99 9.39 20.17
CA SER A 143 -7.73 8.72 20.49
C SER A 143 -7.86 7.73 21.65
N SER A 144 -9.05 7.62 22.27
CA SER A 144 -9.26 6.66 23.35
C SER A 144 -9.64 5.27 22.86
N GLU A 145 -9.03 4.27 23.49
CA GLU A 145 -9.37 2.86 23.32
C GLU A 145 -10.86 2.57 23.55
N SER A 146 -11.48 3.23 24.54
CA SER A 146 -12.89 3.04 24.88
C SER A 146 -13.88 3.56 23.83
N GLN A 147 -13.43 4.42 22.90
CA GLN A 147 -14.28 5.00 21.84
C GLN A 147 -13.90 4.54 20.44
N LYS A 148 -12.87 3.68 20.28
CA LYS A 148 -12.32 3.36 18.96
C LYS A 148 -13.29 2.68 18.00
N ARG A 149 -14.25 1.90 18.53
CA ARG A 149 -15.35 1.29 17.75
C ARG A 149 -16.55 2.21 17.55
N ALA A 150 -16.40 3.51 17.77
CA ALA A 150 -17.39 4.54 17.52
C ALA A 150 -16.74 5.76 16.86
N ASN A 151 -15.84 5.50 15.91
CA ASN A 151 -14.93 6.47 15.30
C ASN A 151 -14.66 6.09 13.83
N GLY A 152 -13.96 6.96 13.11
CA GLY A 152 -13.41 6.68 11.78
C GLY A 152 -14.45 6.57 10.66
N PHE A 153 -14.01 6.01 9.53
CA PHE A 153 -14.87 5.77 8.37
C PHE A 153 -16.09 4.89 8.67
N PRO A 154 -16.03 3.86 9.55
CA PRO A 154 -17.21 3.07 9.89
C PRO A 154 -18.30 3.89 10.61
N ALA A 155 -17.93 4.93 11.36
CA ALA A 155 -18.92 5.84 11.97
C ALA A 155 -19.56 6.74 10.92
N ILE A 156 -18.78 7.25 9.96
CA ILE A 156 -19.29 8.06 8.85
C ILE A 156 -20.24 7.23 7.98
N ASP A 157 -19.84 6.00 7.62
CA ASP A 157 -20.66 5.03 6.88
C ASP A 157 -22.03 4.84 7.54
N TYR A 158 -22.04 4.53 8.84
CA TYR A 158 -23.27 4.37 9.59
C TYR A 158 -24.14 5.63 9.53
N LEU A 159 -23.57 6.82 9.74
CA LEU A 159 -24.32 8.07 9.79
C LEU A 159 -24.99 8.41 8.46
N ILE A 160 -24.34 8.14 7.32
CA ILE A 160 -24.82 8.57 6.01
C ILE A 160 -25.51 7.47 5.17
N TYR A 161 -25.39 6.19 5.56
CA TYR A 161 -25.98 5.06 4.82
C TYR A 161 -26.89 4.14 5.63
N SER A 162 -26.94 4.23 6.98
CA SER A 162 -27.83 3.34 7.77
C SER A 162 -29.33 3.59 7.58
N SER A 163 -29.71 4.76 7.04
CA SER A 163 -31.08 5.15 6.76
C SER A 163 -31.30 5.38 5.27
N GLN A 164 -32.48 5.01 4.77
CA GLN A 164 -32.92 5.35 3.41
C GLN A 164 -33.18 6.86 3.24
N ASN A 165 -33.37 7.59 4.35
CA ASN A 165 -33.55 9.05 4.35
C ASN A 165 -32.55 9.71 5.32
N SER A 166 -31.26 9.68 4.99
CA SER A 166 -30.19 10.23 5.83
C SER A 166 -30.42 11.71 6.18
N ILE A 167 -30.92 12.52 5.22
CA ILE A 167 -31.28 13.93 5.43
C ILE A 167 -32.19 14.11 6.65
N SER A 168 -33.31 13.38 6.70
CA SER A 168 -34.25 13.48 7.82
C SER A 168 -33.58 13.19 9.16
N THR A 169 -32.62 12.27 9.18
CA THR A 169 -31.95 11.86 10.41
C THR A 169 -30.94 12.89 10.93
N PHE A 170 -30.37 13.71 10.06
CA PHE A 170 -29.50 14.85 10.43
C PHE A 170 -30.34 16.08 10.81
N VAL A 171 -31.44 16.34 10.11
CA VAL A 171 -32.38 17.42 10.47
C VAL A 171 -33.02 17.19 11.84
N SER A 172 -33.31 15.93 12.20
CA SER A 172 -33.92 15.59 13.49
C SER A 172 -32.96 15.60 14.67
N ASP A 173 -31.64 15.62 14.44
CA ASP A 173 -30.63 15.48 15.49
C ASP A 173 -29.36 16.28 15.14
N GLU A 174 -29.31 17.52 15.62
CA GLU A 174 -28.19 18.43 15.44
C GLU A 174 -26.85 17.89 15.99
N LYS A 175 -26.89 16.94 16.94
CA LYS A 175 -25.67 16.36 17.54
C LYS A 175 -24.90 15.51 16.54
N LYS A 176 -25.57 14.95 15.52
CA LYS A 176 -24.90 14.21 14.44
C LYS A 176 -23.96 15.10 13.65
N CYS A 177 -24.37 16.32 13.34
CA CYS A 177 -23.49 17.26 12.67
C CYS A 177 -22.31 17.66 13.56
N SER A 178 -22.56 17.92 14.84
CA SER A 178 -21.50 18.21 15.79
C SER A 178 -20.46 17.08 15.89
N TYR A 179 -20.93 15.83 15.95
CA TYR A 179 -20.05 14.65 15.93
C TYR A 179 -19.29 14.52 14.60
N LEU A 180 -19.98 14.62 13.46
CA LEU A 180 -19.39 14.46 12.12
C LEU A 180 -18.28 15.47 11.85
N LEU A 181 -18.50 16.74 12.21
CA LEU A 181 -17.51 17.80 12.05
C LEU A 181 -16.28 17.57 12.92
N LYS A 182 -16.46 17.14 14.18
CA LYS A 182 -15.36 16.82 15.09
C LYS A 182 -14.58 15.59 14.64
N LEU A 183 -15.28 14.59 14.11
CA LEU A 183 -14.68 13.37 13.59
C LEU A 183 -13.81 13.67 12.37
N THR A 184 -14.36 14.34 11.36
CA THR A 184 -13.62 14.67 10.13
C THR A 184 -12.45 15.61 10.39
N GLU A 185 -12.59 16.56 11.31
CA GLU A 185 -11.48 17.39 11.81
C GLU A 185 -10.38 16.55 12.45
N SER A 186 -10.74 15.56 13.28
CA SER A 186 -9.77 14.67 13.91
C SER A 186 -9.04 13.78 12.89
N ILE A 187 -9.75 13.23 11.90
CA ILE A 187 -9.16 12.40 10.84
C ILE A 187 -8.15 13.23 10.07
N LYS A 188 -8.55 14.45 9.66
CA LYS A 188 -7.66 15.38 8.98
C LYS A 188 -6.40 15.68 9.79
N ASN A 189 -6.55 16.08 11.06
CA ASN A 189 -5.41 16.47 11.86
C ASN A 189 -4.41 15.32 12.05
N LYS A 190 -4.86 14.06 12.08
CA LYS A 190 -3.99 12.89 12.10
C LYS A 190 -3.29 12.67 10.77
N ALA A 191 -3.99 12.84 9.65
CA ALA A 191 -3.41 12.74 8.31
C ALA A 191 -2.34 13.82 8.08
N THR A 192 -2.60 15.07 8.49
CA THR A 192 -1.62 16.16 8.45
C THR A 192 -0.37 15.84 9.29
N GLN A 193 -0.54 15.35 10.52
CA GLN A 193 0.60 14.96 11.35
C GLN A 193 1.42 13.85 10.70
N LEU A 194 0.76 12.88 10.07
CA LEU A 194 1.45 11.79 9.39
C LEU A 194 2.26 12.29 8.18
N ASP A 195 1.65 13.14 7.35
CA ASP A 195 2.32 13.76 6.21
C ASP A 195 3.54 14.58 6.63
N GLU A 196 3.42 15.42 7.67
CA GLU A 196 4.52 16.20 8.22
C GLU A 196 5.68 15.33 8.72
N MET A 197 5.38 14.18 9.34
CA MET A 197 6.41 13.24 9.80
C MET A 197 7.18 12.60 8.65
N TRP A 198 6.48 12.16 7.60
CA TRP A 198 7.09 11.55 6.42
C TRP A 198 7.85 12.55 5.54
N SER A 199 7.31 13.75 5.40
CA SER A 199 7.99 14.86 4.72
C SER A 199 9.18 15.41 5.52
N GLY A 200 9.29 15.07 6.81
CA GLY A 200 10.36 15.47 7.71
C GLY A 200 11.37 14.35 8.00
N SER A 201 11.61 14.10 9.29
CA SER A 201 12.71 13.24 9.76
C SER A 201 12.53 11.76 9.42
N LEU A 202 11.32 11.27 9.19
CA LEU A 202 11.12 9.85 8.84
C LEU A 202 11.72 9.51 7.48
N LYS A 203 11.62 10.40 6.50
CA LYS A 203 12.28 10.22 5.20
C LYS A 203 13.79 10.01 5.36
N GLU A 204 14.45 10.87 6.12
CA GLU A 204 15.90 10.79 6.32
C GLU A 204 16.29 9.53 7.09
N ASN A 205 15.55 9.21 8.16
CA ASN A 205 15.78 8.00 8.94
C ASN A 205 15.55 6.72 8.12
N PHE A 206 14.51 6.71 7.29
CA PHE A 206 14.18 5.57 6.44
C PHE A 206 15.28 5.32 5.40
N VAL A 207 15.75 6.36 4.72
CA VAL A 207 16.81 6.22 3.70
C VAL A 207 18.16 5.89 4.33
N SER A 208 18.47 6.44 5.51
CA SER A 208 19.78 6.20 6.17
C SER A 208 19.86 4.87 6.90
N ASN A 209 18.74 4.26 7.28
CA ASN A 209 18.67 2.93 7.87
C ASN A 209 18.66 1.84 6.77
N ASP A 210 19.65 1.93 5.88
CA ASP A 210 19.88 0.99 4.78
C ASP A 210 20.20 -0.42 5.30
N GLY A 211 19.78 -1.44 4.57
CA GLY A 211 20.01 -2.83 4.92
C GLY A 211 18.82 -3.73 4.64
N VAL A 212 19.01 -5.03 4.88
CA VAL A 212 18.02 -6.11 4.73
C VAL A 212 17.87 -6.94 6.00
N GLU A 213 18.75 -6.73 6.97
CA GLU A 213 18.73 -7.35 8.28
C GLU A 213 17.59 -6.85 9.15
N ILE A 214 17.26 -7.61 10.21
CA ILE A 214 16.19 -7.26 11.15
C ILE A 214 16.36 -5.82 11.66
N GLY A 215 15.34 -5.00 11.41
CA GLY A 215 15.27 -3.61 11.86
C GLY A 215 15.69 -2.57 10.81
N SER A 216 16.36 -2.98 9.72
CA SER A 216 16.63 -2.13 8.56
C SER A 216 15.34 -1.70 7.85
N SER A 217 15.41 -0.64 7.05
CA SER A 217 14.25 -0.05 6.37
C SER A 217 13.57 -1.01 5.40
N ILE A 218 14.35 -1.78 4.63
CA ILE A 218 13.77 -2.78 3.71
C ILE A 218 13.08 -3.88 4.51
N HIS A 219 13.77 -4.43 5.52
CA HIS A 219 13.22 -5.50 6.35
C HIS A 219 11.90 -5.09 6.98
N VAL A 220 11.84 -3.93 7.62
CA VAL A 220 10.62 -3.45 8.30
C VAL A 220 9.54 -3.10 7.28
N GLN A 221 9.87 -2.44 6.17
CA GLN A 221 8.87 -2.10 5.15
C GLN A 221 8.18 -3.35 4.61
N LEU A 222 8.96 -4.33 4.13
CA LEU A 222 8.42 -5.54 3.52
C LEU A 222 7.63 -6.39 4.51
N ASN A 223 8.19 -6.63 5.71
CA ASN A 223 7.48 -7.41 6.72
C ASN A 223 6.22 -6.69 7.22
N SER A 224 6.28 -5.39 7.49
CA SER A 224 5.11 -4.65 8.01
C SER A 224 4.02 -4.51 6.96
N ALA A 225 4.38 -4.26 5.70
CA ALA A 225 3.43 -4.23 4.59
C ALA A 225 2.76 -5.60 4.40
N LEU A 226 3.54 -6.68 4.48
CA LEU A 226 3.01 -8.04 4.36
C LEU A 226 2.10 -8.42 5.55
N SER A 227 2.48 -8.10 6.78
CA SER A 227 1.60 -8.30 7.94
C SER A 227 0.30 -7.50 7.82
N TYR A 228 0.37 -6.24 7.37
CA TYR A 228 -0.82 -5.45 7.09
C TYR A 228 -1.70 -6.12 6.01
N TYR A 229 -1.07 -6.64 4.95
CA TYR A 229 -1.75 -7.32 3.86
C TYR A 229 -2.45 -8.61 4.33
N GLU A 230 -1.81 -9.40 5.20
CA GLU A 230 -2.40 -10.62 5.77
C GLU A 230 -3.59 -10.32 6.68
N ASP A 231 -3.42 -9.41 7.63
CA ASP A 231 -4.40 -9.13 8.69
C ASP A 231 -5.53 -8.25 8.17
N HIS A 232 -5.20 -7.13 7.53
CA HIS A 232 -6.15 -6.08 7.22
C HIS A 232 -6.77 -6.25 5.84
N ILE A 233 -6.08 -6.85 4.88
CA ILE A 233 -6.61 -7.05 3.53
C ILE A 233 -7.21 -8.44 3.38
N ARG A 234 -6.39 -9.49 3.47
CA ARG A 234 -6.84 -10.87 3.29
C ARG A 234 -7.86 -11.27 4.34
N GLU A 235 -7.54 -11.14 5.63
CA GLU A 235 -8.40 -11.59 6.71
C GLU A 235 -9.58 -10.62 6.94
N ASN A 236 -9.32 -9.35 7.28
CA ASN A 236 -10.41 -8.46 7.70
C ASN A 236 -11.38 -8.07 6.56
N LYS A 237 -10.88 -7.64 5.39
CA LYS A 237 -11.75 -7.18 4.30
C LYS A 237 -12.44 -8.31 3.55
N VAL A 238 -11.77 -9.45 3.38
CA VAL A 238 -12.25 -10.56 2.54
C VAL A 238 -12.60 -11.79 3.36
N GLY A 239 -11.71 -12.23 4.25
CA GLY A 239 -11.81 -13.47 5.00
C GLY A 239 -12.96 -13.52 6.01
N LEU A 240 -13.01 -12.59 6.97
CA LEU A 240 -14.04 -12.58 8.02
C LEU A 240 -15.47 -12.57 7.46
N PRO A 241 -15.81 -11.76 6.42
CA PRO A 241 -17.13 -11.84 5.77
C PRO A 241 -17.51 -13.22 5.23
N ILE A 242 -16.53 -14.04 4.83
CA ILE A 242 -16.73 -15.39 4.27
C ILE A 242 -16.40 -16.52 5.25
N GLY A 243 -16.08 -16.20 6.49
CA GLY A 243 -15.77 -17.18 7.53
C GLY A 243 -14.36 -17.77 7.44
N ARG A 244 -13.39 -17.05 6.86
CA ARG A 244 -11.97 -17.43 6.78
C ARG A 244 -11.11 -16.51 7.65
N VAL A 245 -10.43 -17.08 8.65
CA VAL A 245 -9.50 -16.36 9.54
C VAL A 245 -8.03 -16.65 9.22
N GLY A 246 -7.75 -17.75 8.53
CA GLY A 246 -6.40 -18.10 8.10
C GLY A 246 -6.41 -19.14 6.98
N PRO A 247 -5.24 -19.40 6.36
CA PRO A 247 -5.15 -20.31 5.22
C PRO A 247 -5.32 -21.76 5.67
N LEU A 248 -4.87 -22.09 6.89
CA LEU A 248 -4.92 -23.42 7.49
C LEU A 248 -5.93 -23.56 8.63
N ASP A 249 -6.59 -22.47 9.02
CA ASP A 249 -7.57 -22.49 10.10
C ASP A 249 -8.89 -23.11 9.66
N SER A 250 -9.58 -23.72 10.63
CA SER A 250 -10.94 -24.18 10.40
C SER A 250 -11.86 -22.99 10.11
N PRO A 251 -12.70 -23.05 9.07
CA PRO A 251 -13.65 -21.98 8.79
C PRO A 251 -14.57 -21.71 9.98
N ILE A 252 -14.89 -20.44 10.18
CA ILE A 252 -15.92 -19.99 11.11
C ILE A 252 -17.21 -19.67 10.33
N GLU A 253 -18.30 -19.39 11.04
CA GLU A 253 -19.54 -18.96 10.40
C GLU A 253 -19.31 -17.64 9.64
N PRO A 254 -19.67 -17.55 8.35
CA PRO A 254 -19.59 -16.30 7.59
C PRO A 254 -20.43 -15.19 8.23
N ASP A 255 -19.86 -14.00 8.34
CA ASP A 255 -20.55 -12.83 8.91
C ASP A 255 -20.47 -11.62 7.96
N PRO A 256 -21.48 -11.42 7.08
CA PRO A 256 -21.53 -10.28 6.16
C PRO A 256 -21.53 -8.92 6.86
N THR A 257 -21.83 -8.85 8.17
CA THR A 257 -21.78 -7.59 8.93
C THR A 257 -20.34 -7.10 9.18
N LYS A 258 -19.35 -7.93 8.86
CA LYS A 258 -17.91 -7.62 8.91
C LYS A 258 -17.38 -6.99 7.63
N ILE A 259 -18.20 -6.84 6.59
CA ILE A 259 -17.80 -6.14 5.36
C ILE A 259 -17.42 -4.69 5.70
N GLU A 260 -16.26 -4.24 5.23
CA GLU A 260 -15.88 -2.83 5.33
C GLU A 260 -16.86 -1.98 4.52
N ALA A 261 -17.31 -0.84 5.07
CA ALA A 261 -18.43 -0.06 4.51
C ALA A 261 -19.75 -0.87 4.41
N TYR A 262 -20.03 -1.67 5.43
CA TYR A 262 -21.24 -2.51 5.52
C TYR A 262 -22.55 -1.74 5.31
N TYR A 263 -22.70 -0.53 5.86
CA TYR A 263 -23.97 0.20 5.73
C TYR A 263 -24.18 0.72 4.32
N GLN A 264 -23.13 1.20 3.66
CA GLN A 264 -23.15 1.51 2.24
C GLN A 264 -23.50 0.28 1.39
N SER A 265 -22.89 -0.87 1.69
CA SER A 265 -23.16 -2.11 0.95
C SER A 265 -24.62 -2.53 1.08
N LYS A 266 -25.17 -2.45 2.30
CA LYS A 266 -26.60 -2.67 2.57
C LYS A 266 -27.50 -1.64 1.89
N TYR A 267 -27.09 -0.37 1.85
CA TYR A 267 -27.84 0.71 1.20
C TYR A 267 -27.91 0.50 -0.32
N ASN A 268 -26.82 0.09 -0.94
CA ASN A 268 -26.70 -0.15 -2.39
C ASN A 268 -27.20 -1.54 -2.82
N GLY A 269 -27.27 -2.50 -1.91
CA GLY A 269 -27.60 -3.90 -2.21
C GLY A 269 -26.48 -4.67 -2.91
N ASN A 270 -25.23 -4.19 -2.82
CA ASN A 270 -24.03 -4.82 -3.36
C ASN A 270 -22.77 -4.28 -2.65
N ASP A 271 -21.64 -4.97 -2.82
CA ASP A 271 -20.39 -4.65 -2.13
C ASP A 271 -19.39 -3.92 -3.05
N LEU A 272 -19.84 -3.27 -4.13
CA LEU A 272 -18.94 -2.69 -5.14
C LEU A 272 -17.97 -1.65 -4.56
N PHE A 273 -18.43 -0.84 -3.60
CA PHE A 273 -17.55 0.11 -2.93
C PHE A 273 -16.53 -0.59 -2.03
N ALA A 274 -16.94 -1.61 -1.26
CA ALA A 274 -16.03 -2.42 -0.45
C ALA A 274 -14.98 -3.15 -1.32
N LEU A 275 -15.39 -3.72 -2.45
CA LEU A 275 -14.49 -4.31 -3.45
C LEU A 275 -13.52 -3.28 -4.02
N SER A 276 -13.96 -2.03 -4.22
CA SER A 276 -13.06 -0.96 -4.62
C SER A 276 -12.04 -0.64 -3.54
N LEU A 277 -12.40 -0.68 -2.24
CA LEU A 277 -11.44 -0.50 -1.15
C LEU A 277 -10.40 -1.63 -1.10
N VAL A 278 -10.81 -2.87 -1.37
CA VAL A 278 -9.86 -3.99 -1.54
C VAL A 278 -8.91 -3.69 -2.71
N LYS A 279 -9.45 -3.29 -3.87
CA LYS A 279 -8.66 -3.00 -5.07
C LYS A 279 -7.59 -1.94 -4.83
N GLU A 280 -7.93 -0.83 -4.16
CA GLU A 280 -6.95 0.23 -3.83
C GLU A 280 -5.84 -0.30 -2.90
N SER A 281 -6.16 -1.14 -1.91
CA SER A 281 -5.13 -1.76 -1.06
C SER A 281 -4.20 -2.70 -1.83
N ILE A 282 -4.72 -3.44 -2.82
CA ILE A 282 -3.91 -4.32 -3.69
C ILE A 282 -3.03 -3.48 -4.62
N GLN A 283 -3.57 -2.38 -5.18
CA GLN A 283 -2.81 -1.45 -6.01
C GLN A 283 -1.65 -0.82 -5.25
N GLU A 284 -1.83 -0.44 -3.99
CA GLU A 284 -0.72 0.08 -3.20
C GLU A 284 0.37 -0.98 -2.96
N MET A 285 -0.02 -2.24 -2.74
CA MET A 285 0.95 -3.32 -2.59
C MET A 285 1.74 -3.56 -3.88
N GLU A 286 1.08 -3.40 -5.03
CA GLU A 286 1.72 -3.42 -6.35
C GLU A 286 2.64 -2.21 -6.56
N ASP A 287 2.20 -1.00 -6.21
CA ASP A 287 3.01 0.22 -6.29
C ASP A 287 4.25 0.14 -5.39
N LEU A 288 4.12 -0.42 -4.19
CA LEU A 288 5.25 -0.73 -3.31
C LEU A 288 6.24 -1.66 -4.02
N TYR A 289 5.75 -2.74 -4.64
CA TYR A 289 6.57 -3.72 -5.36
C TYR A 289 7.29 -3.09 -6.56
N LEU A 290 6.57 -2.34 -7.39
CA LEU A 290 7.08 -1.70 -8.62
C LEU A 290 7.83 -0.38 -8.34
N GLY A 291 7.81 0.12 -7.11
CA GLY A 291 8.39 1.41 -6.76
C GLY A 291 7.63 2.62 -7.33
N GLY A 292 6.32 2.51 -7.56
CA GLY A 292 5.46 3.56 -8.09
C GLY A 292 5.57 3.76 -9.61
N ASN A 293 6.06 2.75 -10.34
CA ASN A 293 6.04 2.76 -11.80
C ASN A 293 4.59 2.65 -12.31
N THR A 294 4.22 3.47 -13.29
CA THR A 294 2.86 3.48 -13.86
C THR A 294 2.55 2.28 -14.76
N SER A 295 3.57 1.50 -15.10
CA SER A 295 3.49 0.28 -15.88
C SER A 295 4.42 -0.77 -15.27
N ARG A 296 4.01 -2.03 -15.32
CA ARG A 296 4.81 -3.17 -14.84
C ARG A 296 6.06 -3.46 -15.67
N ASP A 297 6.11 -2.95 -16.89
CA ASP A 297 7.26 -3.08 -17.78
C ASP A 297 8.26 -1.92 -17.60
N ASP A 298 7.86 -0.86 -16.90
CA ASP A 298 8.72 0.28 -16.65
C ASP A 298 9.63 -0.03 -15.44
N LEU A 299 10.94 0.23 -15.59
CA LEU A 299 11.93 0.13 -14.51
C LEU A 299 12.53 1.51 -14.18
N ILE A 300 11.77 2.58 -14.48
CA ILE A 300 12.17 3.98 -14.30
C ILE A 300 12.45 4.25 -12.82
N ASN A 301 11.50 3.86 -11.98
CA ASN A 301 11.62 3.91 -10.54
C ASN A 301 12.29 2.64 -10.00
N SER A 302 13.09 2.80 -8.96
CA SER A 302 13.79 1.69 -8.29
C SER A 302 12.86 0.99 -7.30
N GLY A 303 12.08 0.04 -7.80
CA GLY A 303 11.23 -0.86 -7.02
C GLY A 303 11.92 -2.16 -6.60
N TYR A 304 11.17 -3.01 -5.90
CA TYR A 304 11.59 -4.36 -5.51
C TYR A 304 11.65 -5.32 -6.71
N ASP A 305 10.79 -5.10 -7.71
CA ASP A 305 10.86 -5.74 -9.02
C ASP A 305 12.23 -5.57 -9.68
N ARG A 306 12.74 -4.34 -9.74
CA ARG A 306 14.06 -4.03 -10.30
C ARG A 306 15.17 -4.69 -9.49
N LEU A 307 15.06 -4.73 -8.16
CA LEU A 307 16.04 -5.40 -7.30
C LEU A 307 16.05 -6.92 -7.58
N LEU A 308 14.89 -7.57 -7.67
CA LEU A 308 14.78 -9.00 -8.02
C LEU A 308 15.37 -9.31 -9.40
N ILE A 309 15.00 -8.51 -10.41
CA ILE A 309 15.52 -8.66 -11.78
C ILE A 309 17.04 -8.48 -11.81
N SER A 310 17.57 -7.49 -11.08
CA SER A 310 19.02 -7.26 -11.00
C SER A 310 19.80 -8.44 -10.38
N ARG A 311 19.13 -9.24 -9.54
CA ARG A 311 19.66 -10.48 -8.95
C ARG A 311 19.45 -11.71 -9.84
N GLY A 312 18.83 -11.55 -11.01
CA GLY A 312 18.62 -12.60 -12.00
C GLY A 312 17.34 -13.41 -11.81
N HIS A 313 16.36 -12.90 -11.07
CA HIS A 313 15.11 -13.59 -10.72
C HIS A 313 13.88 -13.05 -11.47
N THR A 314 13.97 -12.96 -12.79
CA THR A 314 12.88 -12.45 -13.65
C THR A 314 11.64 -13.37 -13.62
N GLU A 315 11.82 -14.66 -13.38
CA GLU A 315 10.73 -15.62 -13.24
C GLU A 315 9.83 -15.30 -12.04
N VAL A 316 10.42 -14.95 -10.89
CA VAL A 316 9.67 -14.61 -9.67
C VAL A 316 8.94 -13.27 -9.85
N ASP A 317 9.55 -12.31 -10.55
CA ASP A 317 8.88 -11.05 -10.94
C ASP A 317 7.64 -11.31 -11.81
N SER A 318 7.76 -12.19 -12.80
CA SER A 318 6.64 -12.59 -13.65
C SER A 318 5.52 -13.26 -12.86
N ASP A 319 5.85 -14.12 -11.89
CA ASP A 319 4.87 -14.82 -11.06
C ASP A 319 4.13 -13.83 -10.14
N ILE A 320 4.84 -12.88 -9.52
CA ILE A 320 4.23 -11.82 -8.70
C ILE A 320 3.27 -10.96 -9.53
N LYS A 321 3.70 -10.48 -10.70
CA LYS A 321 2.86 -9.67 -11.60
C LYS A 321 1.62 -10.43 -12.07
N SER A 322 1.78 -11.72 -12.40
CA SER A 322 0.66 -12.59 -12.78
C SER A 322 -0.32 -12.81 -11.62
N GLN A 323 0.19 -12.86 -10.39
CA GLN A 323 -0.65 -13.00 -9.20
C GLN A 323 -1.48 -11.73 -8.94
N PHE A 324 -0.92 -10.53 -9.16
CA PHE A 324 -1.69 -9.28 -9.14
C PHE A 324 -2.81 -9.29 -10.19
N ASP A 325 -2.54 -9.73 -11.42
CA ASP A 325 -3.57 -9.88 -12.46
C ASP A 325 -4.71 -10.82 -12.07
N LEU A 326 -4.36 -11.94 -11.44
CA LEU A 326 -5.34 -12.89 -10.94
C LEU A 326 -6.23 -12.22 -9.88
N ILE A 327 -5.63 -11.48 -8.93
CA ILE A 327 -6.39 -10.77 -7.89
C ILE A 327 -7.35 -9.75 -8.52
N TYR A 328 -6.88 -8.92 -9.46
CA TYR A 328 -7.74 -7.93 -10.13
C TYR A 328 -8.88 -8.58 -10.91
N THR A 329 -8.58 -9.66 -11.65
CA THR A 329 -9.60 -10.45 -12.33
C THR A 329 -10.65 -10.95 -11.35
N LYS A 330 -10.22 -11.47 -10.20
CA LYS A 330 -11.16 -11.96 -9.18
C LYS A 330 -12.00 -10.85 -8.57
N ILE A 331 -11.47 -9.64 -8.39
CA ILE A 331 -12.25 -8.49 -7.94
C ILE A 331 -13.28 -8.09 -9.01
N ASP A 332 -12.88 -7.99 -10.27
CA ASP A 332 -13.73 -7.47 -11.36
C ASP A 332 -14.84 -8.47 -11.78
N GLU A 333 -14.68 -9.77 -11.49
CA GLU A 333 -15.68 -10.83 -11.75
C GLU A 333 -16.87 -10.84 -10.77
N ARG A 334 -16.87 -10.00 -9.71
CA ARG A 334 -17.86 -10.08 -8.62
C ARG A 334 -18.47 -8.74 -8.22
N THR A 335 -19.64 -8.82 -7.60
CA THR A 335 -20.34 -7.67 -6.99
C THR A 335 -20.59 -7.86 -5.49
N SER A 336 -20.15 -8.98 -4.92
CA SER A 336 -20.17 -9.25 -3.48
C SER A 336 -18.83 -9.81 -3.02
N ILE A 337 -18.43 -9.48 -1.80
CA ILE A 337 -17.30 -10.11 -1.10
C ILE A 337 -17.66 -11.56 -0.73
N THR A 338 -18.93 -11.82 -0.45
CA THR A 338 -19.40 -13.11 0.05
C THR A 338 -19.73 -14.12 -1.04
N GLY A 339 -19.76 -15.41 -0.66
CA GLY A 339 -20.23 -16.50 -1.53
C GLY A 339 -19.17 -17.24 -2.35
N SER A 340 -17.90 -16.84 -2.29
CA SER A 340 -16.78 -17.57 -2.91
C SER A 340 -15.48 -17.29 -2.14
N THR A 341 -14.58 -18.28 -2.06
CA THR A 341 -13.23 -18.12 -1.50
C THR A 341 -12.20 -17.64 -2.53
N ASP A 342 -12.53 -17.58 -3.82
CA ASP A 342 -11.51 -17.43 -4.88
C ASP A 342 -10.71 -16.12 -4.78
N LEU A 343 -11.31 -15.03 -4.26
CA LEU A 343 -10.57 -13.78 -4.02
C LEU A 343 -9.65 -13.91 -2.81
N TYR A 344 -10.12 -14.56 -1.74
CA TYR A 344 -9.29 -14.85 -0.57
C TYR A 344 -8.09 -15.71 -0.97
N ASP A 345 -8.33 -16.75 -1.77
CA ASP A 345 -7.29 -17.68 -2.24
C ASP A 345 -6.30 -16.99 -3.19
N ALA A 346 -6.77 -16.10 -4.07
CA ALA A 346 -5.88 -15.28 -4.91
C ALA A 346 -5.03 -14.30 -4.09
N ILE A 347 -5.62 -13.63 -3.10
CA ILE A 347 -4.86 -12.74 -2.20
C ILE A 347 -3.84 -13.53 -1.40
N GLN A 348 -4.20 -14.73 -0.91
CA GLN A 348 -3.29 -15.66 -0.24
C GLN A 348 -2.13 -16.09 -1.14
N GLY A 349 -2.38 -16.33 -2.43
CA GLY A 349 -1.32 -16.71 -3.38
C GLY A 349 -0.18 -15.68 -3.44
N LEU A 350 -0.49 -14.39 -3.37
CA LEU A 350 0.54 -13.35 -3.33
C LEU A 350 1.37 -13.44 -2.05
N ILE A 351 0.73 -13.60 -0.89
CA ILE A 351 1.43 -13.78 0.39
C ILE A 351 2.41 -14.97 0.30
N THR A 352 1.97 -16.09 -0.27
CA THR A 352 2.80 -17.27 -0.43
C THR A 352 4.03 -16.97 -1.30
N ILE A 353 3.87 -16.39 -2.49
CA ILE A 353 5.01 -16.07 -3.39
C ILE A 353 5.97 -15.07 -2.72
N LEU A 354 5.45 -14.06 -2.02
CA LEU A 354 6.31 -13.08 -1.34
C LEU A 354 7.15 -13.72 -0.22
N LYS A 355 6.55 -14.60 0.60
CA LYS A 355 7.26 -15.29 1.70
C LYS A 355 8.22 -16.37 1.20
N SER A 356 7.77 -17.24 0.30
CA SER A 356 8.55 -18.42 -0.11
C SER A 356 9.64 -18.09 -1.12
N ASP A 357 9.40 -17.10 -1.98
CA ASP A 357 10.26 -16.85 -3.13
C ASP A 357 10.94 -15.49 -3.00
N MET A 358 10.19 -14.39 -2.89
CA MET A 358 10.80 -13.05 -2.88
C MET A 358 11.69 -12.81 -1.66
N PHE A 359 11.20 -13.06 -0.45
CA PHE A 359 11.93 -12.73 0.79
C PHE A 359 13.31 -13.42 0.86
N PRO A 360 13.44 -14.74 0.63
CA PRO A 360 14.74 -15.41 0.59
C PRO A 360 15.68 -14.84 -0.47
N LEU A 361 15.18 -14.53 -1.68
CA LEU A 361 15.98 -13.97 -2.77
C LEU A 361 16.46 -12.54 -2.48
N LEU A 362 15.70 -11.81 -1.66
CA LEU A 362 16.07 -10.48 -1.17
C LEU A 362 16.94 -10.52 0.10
N ASN A 363 17.22 -11.70 0.66
CA ASN A 363 17.87 -11.90 1.96
C ASN A 363 17.07 -11.27 3.13
N ILE A 364 15.74 -11.28 3.02
CA ILE A 364 14.83 -10.78 4.05
C ILE A 364 14.39 -11.95 4.92
N GLN A 365 14.59 -11.79 6.22
CA GLN A 365 14.02 -12.71 7.19
C GLN A 365 12.54 -12.36 7.41
N ASP A 366 11.67 -13.37 7.36
CA ASP A 366 10.28 -13.24 7.75
C ASP A 366 10.18 -12.98 9.27
N ALA A 367 9.41 -11.96 9.65
CA ALA A 367 9.12 -11.57 11.02
C ALA A 367 8.43 -12.68 11.83
N ASP A 368 7.74 -13.62 11.18
CA ASP A 368 7.12 -14.78 11.85
C ASP A 368 8.14 -15.83 12.32
N GLY A 369 9.42 -15.68 11.93
CA GLY A 369 10.56 -16.43 12.48
C GLY A 369 10.51 -17.94 12.22
N LYS A 370 9.57 -18.42 11.40
CA LYS A 370 9.50 -19.80 10.96
C LYS A 370 9.96 -19.84 9.52
N ASN A 371 11.10 -20.50 9.28
CA ASN A 371 11.29 -21.22 8.03
C ASN A 371 10.07 -22.16 7.88
N ASP A 372 9.12 -21.78 7.05
CA ASP A 372 8.09 -22.65 6.49
C ASP A 372 8.58 -23.39 5.23
N GLY A 373 9.91 -23.41 5.03
CA GLY A 373 10.60 -24.36 4.16
C GLY A 373 10.65 -25.76 4.76
N ASP A 374 9.70 -26.61 4.36
CA ASP A 374 9.87 -27.97 3.80
C ASP A 374 8.53 -28.75 3.76
#